data_AF-A0A1L7NML1-F1
#
_entry.id   AF-A0A1L7NML1-F1
#
_cell.length_a   1.000
_cell.length_b   1.000
_cell.length_c   1.000
_cell.angle_alpha   90.00
_cell.angle_beta   90.00
_cell.angle_gamma   90.00
#
_symmetry.space_group_name_H-M   'P 1'
#
loop_
_entity.id
_entity.type
_entity.pdbx_description
1 polymer ?
#
loop_
_entity_poly.entity_id
_entity_poly.type
_entity_poly.pdbx_seq_one_letter_code
_entity_poly.pdbx_strand_id
1 'polypeptide(L)'
;MITTNTRTKDPEDVGLLFHSILRYGEANSERLDLSIIAIGYATLMRHADQAAQALAELHEDEGPEWDGCVWLERLEDTEHGSLAQMLYAEAPDVRGAVKRWLDALR
;
A
#
# COMPACT_ATOMS: atom_id res chain seq x y z
N MET A 1 16.50 -25.06 -3.09
CA MET A 1 16.83 -23.82 -2.36
C MET A 1 16.54 -22.68 -3.34
N ILE A 2 15.40 -22.00 -3.19
CA ILE A 2 15.06 -20.84 -4.03
C ILE A 2 15.80 -19.67 -3.38
N THR A 3 16.81 -19.14 -4.07
CA THR A 3 17.79 -18.18 -3.52
C THR A 3 17.46 -16.72 -3.82
N THR A 4 16.31 -16.43 -4.40
CA THR A 4 15.85 -15.06 -4.68
C THR A 4 14.32 -15.05 -4.71
N ASN A 5 13.67 -14.56 -3.66
CA ASN A 5 12.23 -14.25 -3.69
C ASN A 5 12.03 -12.92 -4.41
N THR A 6 12.37 -12.89 -5.71
CA THR A 6 12.09 -11.72 -6.56
C THR A 6 10.58 -11.58 -6.68
N ARG A 7 9.98 -10.72 -5.85
CA ARG A 7 8.54 -10.46 -5.90
C ARG A 7 8.20 -9.86 -7.26
N THR A 8 7.19 -10.44 -7.91
CA THR A 8 6.50 -9.83 -9.04
C THR A 8 5.25 -9.13 -8.54
N LYS A 9 4.75 -8.16 -9.28
CA LYS A 9 3.47 -7.51 -8.96
C LYS A 9 2.37 -8.56 -8.84
N ASP A 10 1.76 -8.64 -7.67
CA ASP A 10 0.65 -9.54 -7.36
C ASP A 10 -0.69 -8.79 -7.50
N PRO A 11 -1.65 -9.29 -8.31
CA PRO A 11 -3.00 -8.75 -8.34
C PRO A 11 -3.69 -8.70 -6.97
N GLU A 12 -3.37 -9.63 -6.07
CA GLU A 12 -3.92 -9.64 -4.70
C GLU A 12 -3.40 -8.43 -3.90
N ASP A 13 -2.11 -8.11 -4.01
CA ASP A 13 -1.52 -6.91 -3.39
C ASP A 13 -2.25 -5.63 -3.89
N VAL A 14 -2.60 -5.57 -5.18
CA VAL A 14 -3.37 -4.45 -5.75
C VAL A 14 -4.77 -4.36 -5.13
N GLY A 15 -5.48 -5.48 -5.08
CA GLY A 15 -6.84 -5.54 -4.53
C GLY A 15 -6.88 -5.15 -3.06
N LEU A 16 -5.95 -5.69 -2.27
CA LEU A 16 -5.83 -5.41 -0.85
C LEU A 16 -5.45 -3.96 -0.58
N LEU A 17 -4.46 -3.41 -1.31
CA LEU A 17 -4.10 -2.00 -1.18
C LEU A 17 -5.26 -1.08 -1.53
N PHE A 18 -5.98 -1.38 -2.62
CA PHE A 18 -7.14 -0.59 -3.00
C PHE A 18 -8.24 -0.64 -1.91
N HIS A 19 -8.53 -1.84 -1.38
CA HIS A 19 -9.47 -1.99 -0.28
C HIS A 19 -9.05 -1.16 0.94
N SER A 20 -7.78 -1.23 1.33
CA SER A 20 -7.24 -0.56 2.51
C SER A 20 -7.26 0.96 2.38
N ILE A 21 -6.95 1.49 1.19
CA ILE A 21 -7.08 2.92 0.88
C ILE A 21 -8.53 3.41 1.07
N LEU A 22 -9.51 2.64 0.58
CA LEU A 22 -10.91 2.99 0.77
C LEU A 22 -11.31 2.95 2.25
N ARG A 23 -10.91 1.89 2.96
CA ARG A 23 -11.17 1.72 4.40
C ARG A 23 -10.57 2.85 5.23
N TYR A 24 -9.35 3.29 4.92
CA TYR A 24 -8.74 4.45 5.55
C TYR A 24 -9.60 5.71 5.34
N GLY A 25 -10.05 5.96 4.11
CA GLY A 25 -10.91 7.10 3.79
C GLY A 25 -12.26 7.06 4.52
N GLU A 26 -12.89 5.89 4.60
CA GLU A 26 -14.16 5.69 5.31
C GLU A 26 -14.01 5.92 6.82
N ALA A 27 -13.01 5.29 7.43
CA ALA A 27 -12.75 5.35 8.86
C ALA A 27 -12.36 6.76 9.34
N ASN A 28 -11.78 7.58 8.45
CA ASN A 28 -11.32 8.93 8.78
C ASN A 28 -12.16 10.03 8.09
N SER A 29 -13.31 9.68 7.53
CA SER A 29 -14.16 10.61 6.75
C SER A 29 -14.58 11.87 7.50
N GLU A 30 -14.71 11.82 8.82
CA GLU A 30 -15.02 12.99 9.66
C GLU A 30 -13.82 13.93 9.88
N ARG A 31 -12.60 13.45 9.64
CA ARG A 31 -11.34 14.16 9.88
C ARG A 31 -10.62 14.58 8.60
N LEU A 32 -10.93 13.94 7.49
CA LEU A 32 -10.30 14.19 6.19
C LEU A 32 -11.06 15.29 5.44
N ASP A 33 -10.32 16.22 4.87
CA ASP A 33 -10.88 17.28 4.03
C ASP A 33 -11.28 16.79 2.63
N LEU A 34 -10.91 15.55 2.28
CA LEU A 34 -11.15 14.93 0.99
C LEU A 34 -11.99 13.68 1.13
N SER A 35 -12.98 13.54 0.24
CA SER A 35 -13.78 12.32 0.13
C SER A 35 -13.21 11.39 -0.94
N ILE A 36 -13.60 10.11 -0.86
CA ILE A 36 -13.27 9.10 -1.88
C ILE A 36 -13.74 9.55 -3.27
N ILE A 37 -14.92 10.18 -3.35
CA ILE A 37 -15.49 10.66 -4.60
C ILE A 37 -14.67 11.83 -5.16
N ALA A 38 -14.17 12.73 -4.30
CA ALA A 38 -13.35 13.85 -4.73
C ALA A 38 -12.02 13.39 -5.36
N ILE A 39 -11.37 12.36 -4.81
CA ILE A 39 -10.15 11.78 -5.38
C ILE A 39 -10.47 10.90 -6.60
N GLY A 40 -11.55 10.13 -6.52
CA GLY A 40 -12.05 9.24 -7.55
C GLY A 40 -11.52 7.80 -7.44
N TYR A 41 -12.43 6.82 -7.56
CA TYR A 41 -12.10 5.40 -7.44
C TYR A 41 -11.04 4.93 -8.44
N ALA A 42 -11.09 5.39 -9.69
CA ALA A 42 -10.09 5.05 -10.70
C ALA A 42 -8.70 5.58 -10.33
N THR A 43 -8.62 6.76 -9.73
CA THR A 43 -7.39 7.38 -9.24
C THR A 43 -6.81 6.56 -8.09
N LEU A 44 -7.63 6.21 -7.10
CA LEU A 44 -7.22 5.38 -5.96
C LEU A 44 -6.79 3.97 -6.39
N MET A 45 -7.50 3.35 -7.34
CA MET A 45 -7.12 2.06 -7.92
C MET A 45 -5.75 2.15 -8.62
N ARG A 46 -5.51 3.24 -9.36
CA ARG A 46 -4.20 3.48 -9.98
C ARG A 46 -3.10 3.66 -8.94
N HIS A 47 -3.38 4.31 -7.80
CA HIS A 47 -2.40 4.41 -6.71
C HIS A 47 -2.06 3.04 -6.14
N ALA A 48 -3.06 2.18 -5.90
CA ALA A 48 -2.84 0.79 -5.47
C ALA A 48 -2.03 -0.01 -6.50
N ASP A 49 -2.34 0.12 -7.78
CA ASP A 49 -1.65 -0.54 -8.89
C ASP A 49 -0.16 -0.14 -8.95
N GLN A 50 0.11 1.15 -8.86
CA GLN A 50 1.46 1.72 -8.84
C GLN A 50 2.22 1.34 -7.56
N ALA A 51 1.52 1.26 -6.42
CA ALA A 51 2.11 0.87 -5.15
C ALA A 51 2.53 -0.61 -5.17
N ALA A 52 1.67 -1.51 -5.65
CA ALA A 52 2.01 -2.92 -5.81
C ALA A 52 3.21 -3.13 -6.75
N GLN A 53 3.28 -2.36 -7.84
CA GLN A 53 4.45 -2.38 -8.73
C GLN A 53 5.71 -1.88 -8.00
N ALA A 54 5.63 -0.78 -7.26
CA ALA A 54 6.76 -0.24 -6.51
C ALA A 54 7.21 -1.18 -5.38
N LEU A 55 6.29 -1.89 -4.73
CA LEU A 55 6.60 -2.92 -3.74
C LEU A 55 7.38 -4.06 -4.38
N ALA A 56 6.94 -4.56 -5.53
CA ALA A 56 7.67 -5.59 -6.26
C ALA A 56 9.10 -5.16 -6.68
N GLU A 57 9.30 -3.88 -7.01
CA GLU A 57 10.60 -3.35 -7.42
C GLU A 57 11.54 -3.01 -6.26
N LEU A 58 11.00 -2.53 -5.14
CA LEU A 58 11.78 -1.98 -4.01
C LEU A 58 11.93 -2.97 -2.86
N HIS A 59 11.15 -4.05 -2.85
CA HIS A 59 11.24 -5.07 -1.82
C HIS A 59 12.54 -5.89 -1.96
N GLU A 60 13.40 -5.77 -0.95
CA GLU A 60 14.55 -6.64 -0.74
C GLU A 60 14.12 -7.78 0.20
N ASP A 61 14.42 -9.03 -0.17
CA ASP A 61 14.03 -10.23 0.58
C ASP A 61 14.75 -10.30 1.94
N GLU A 62 14.17 -9.69 2.98
CA GLU A 62 14.81 -9.45 4.28
C GLU A 62 14.37 -10.41 5.40
N GLY A 63 14.15 -11.69 5.07
CA GLY A 63 14.15 -12.77 6.06
C GLY A 63 12.78 -13.30 6.52
N PRO A 64 12.73 -14.08 7.62
CA PRO A 64 11.59 -14.94 7.97
C PRO A 64 10.34 -14.20 8.47
N GLU A 65 10.44 -12.91 8.81
CA GLU A 65 9.29 -12.09 9.24
C GLU A 65 8.39 -11.67 8.07
N TRP A 66 8.83 -11.93 6.85
CA TRP A 66 8.11 -11.68 5.60
C TRP A 66 7.29 -12.89 5.15
N ASP A 67 6.77 -13.66 6.12
CA ASP A 67 5.74 -14.66 5.86
C ASP A 67 4.51 -13.97 5.26
N GLY A 68 3.89 -14.62 4.27
CA GLY A 68 2.81 -14.03 3.47
C GLY A 68 1.63 -13.52 4.31
N CYS A 69 1.35 -14.13 5.47
CA CYS A 69 0.32 -13.65 6.39
C CYS A 69 0.66 -12.30 7.02
N VAL A 70 1.88 -12.12 7.53
CA VAL A 70 2.33 -10.85 8.15
C VAL A 70 2.38 -9.75 7.09
N TRP A 71 2.73 -10.09 5.86
CA TRP A 71 2.72 -9.15 4.74
C TRP A 71 1.32 -8.62 4.43
N LEU A 72 0.32 -9.51 4.32
CA LEU A 72 -1.06 -9.12 4.05
C LEU A 72 -1.62 -8.26 5.20
N GLU A 73 -1.37 -8.62 6.45
CA GLU A 73 -1.77 -7.81 7.61
C GLU A 73 -1.18 -6.39 7.57
N ARG A 74 0.09 -6.26 7.15
CA ARG A 74 0.74 -4.95 6.99
C ARG A 74 0.15 -4.12 5.83
N LEU A 75 -0.26 -4.76 4.74
CA LEU A 75 -0.92 -4.09 3.62
C LEU A 75 -2.38 -3.69 3.95
N GLU A 76 -3.04 -4.42 4.85
CA GLU A 76 -4.40 -4.12 5.34
C GLU A 76 -4.42 -2.92 6.30
N ASP A 77 -3.27 -2.49 6.83
CA ASP A 77 -3.18 -1.46 7.85
C ASP A 77 -3.78 -0.11 7.39
N THR A 78 -4.66 0.43 8.22
CA THR A 78 -5.35 1.72 8.03
C THR A 78 -5.06 2.71 9.16
N GLU A 79 -4.11 2.42 10.04
CA GLU A 79 -3.71 3.32 11.10
C GLU A 79 -2.84 4.48 10.59
N HIS A 80 -2.51 5.40 11.50
CA HIS A 80 -1.60 6.50 11.18
C HIS A 80 -0.20 5.96 10.87
N GLY A 81 0.38 6.42 9.76
CA GLY A 81 1.65 5.92 9.24
C GLY A 81 1.51 4.76 8.27
N SER A 82 0.30 4.24 8.06
CA SER A 82 0.07 3.14 7.13
C SER A 82 0.27 3.55 5.67
N LEU A 83 0.54 2.57 4.81
CA LEU A 83 0.64 2.80 3.37
C LEU A 83 -0.70 3.29 2.79
N ALA A 84 -1.83 2.80 3.29
CA ALA A 84 -3.15 3.25 2.89
C ALA A 84 -3.34 4.76 3.13
N GLN A 85 -2.90 5.27 4.29
CA GLN A 85 -2.91 6.71 4.56
C GLN A 85 -2.09 7.48 3.52
N MET A 86 -0.86 7.05 3.24
CA MET A 86 0.04 7.77 2.33
C MET A 86 -0.46 7.82 0.88
N LEU A 87 -1.26 6.82 0.49
CA LEU A 87 -1.84 6.71 -0.86
C LEU A 87 -3.21 7.40 -0.98
N TYR A 88 -3.84 7.78 0.14
CA TYR A 88 -5.09 8.54 0.17
C TYR A 88 -4.86 10.04 -0.08
N ALA A 89 -4.54 10.39 -1.34
CA ALA A 89 -4.39 11.77 -1.78
C ALA A 89 -4.77 11.90 -3.28
N GLU A 90 -4.96 13.13 -3.77
CA GLU A 90 -5.25 13.36 -5.19
C GLU A 90 -4.06 13.00 -6.11
N ALA A 91 -2.84 13.32 -5.67
CA ALA A 91 -1.61 13.08 -6.42
C ALA A 91 -0.44 12.71 -5.48
N PRO A 92 -0.49 11.54 -4.81
CA PRO A 92 0.58 11.09 -3.95
C PRO A 92 1.84 10.74 -4.76
N ASP A 93 3.02 10.98 -4.17
CA ASP A 93 4.26 10.35 -4.61
C ASP A 93 4.23 8.87 -4.18
N VAL A 94 3.62 8.02 -5.02
CA VAL A 94 3.39 6.60 -4.71
C VAL A 94 4.70 5.85 -4.45
N ARG A 95 5.72 6.06 -5.30
CA ARG A 95 7.01 5.38 -5.15
C ARG A 95 7.71 5.82 -3.87
N GLY A 96 7.70 7.12 -3.57
CA GLY A 96 8.25 7.65 -2.33
C GLY A 96 7.47 7.19 -1.09
N ALA A 97 6.14 7.07 -1.18
CA ALA A 97 5.31 6.52 -0.11
C ALA A 97 5.67 5.06 0.19
N VAL A 98 5.74 4.21 -0.84
CA VAL A 98 6.15 2.81 -0.69
C VAL A 98 7.56 2.72 -0.09
N LYS A 99 8.52 3.52 -0.58
CA LYS A 99 9.87 3.52 -0.03
C LYS A 99 9.90 3.90 1.45
N ARG A 100 9.24 5.00 1.83
CA ARG A 100 9.17 5.45 3.24
C ARG A 100 8.51 4.41 4.14
N TRP A 101 7.46 3.77 3.63
CA TRP A 101 6.76 2.73 4.36
C TRP A 101 7.68 1.51 4.57
N LEU A 102 8.32 0.99 3.52
CA LEU A 102 9.30 -0.10 3.64
C LEU A 102 10.44 0.23 4.60
N ASP A 103 11.00 1.43 4.51
CA ASP A 103 12.07 1.90 5.40
C ASP A 103 11.64 1.97 6.87
N ALA A 104 10.34 2.14 7.16
CA ALA A 104 9.79 2.18 8.51
C ALA A 104 9.48 0.78 9.10
N LEU A 105 9.50 -0.28 8.27
CA LEU A 105 9.32 -1.67 8.73
C LEU A 105 10.63 -2.32 9.16
N ARG A 106 11.78 -1.67 8.90
CA ARG A 106 13.13 -2.08 9.29
C ARG A 106 13.48 -1.59 10.70
#